data_AF-A0A938J643-F1
#
_entry.id   AF-A0A938J643-F1
#
_cell.length_a   1.000
_cell.length_b   1.000
_cell.length_c   1.000
_cell.angle_alpha   90.00
_cell.angle_beta   90.00
_cell.angle_gamma   90.00
#
_symmetry.space_group_name_H-M   'P 1'
#
loop_
_entity.id
_entity.type
_entity.pdbx_description
1 polymer ?
#
loop_
_entity_poly.entity_id
_entity_poly.type
_entity_poly.pdbx_seq_one_letter_code
_entity_poly.pdbx_strand_id
1 'polypeptide(L)'
;MRELALDAYIGISPPGDHRVFGQPKMREMFLDDIVAATRRQVHAPLLDAVLFARHWGFELAGVAVPIRFWHGAADHIVPLAHAHHLAERIPYVALTIRPGESHLGSLDAAEEILGTLLDLWPVPRPAATRSEMESR
;
A
#
# COMPACT_ATOMS: atom_id res chain seq x y z
N MET A 1 -24.50 -14.50 -7.71
CA MET A 1 -23.62 -14.99 -6.63
C MET A 1 -22.39 -14.11 -6.44
N ARG A 2 -21.62 -13.77 -7.48
CA ARG A 2 -20.41 -12.91 -7.37
C ARG A 2 -20.69 -11.51 -6.82
N GLU A 3 -21.67 -10.81 -7.36
CA GLU A 3 -22.05 -9.47 -6.87
C GLU A 3 -22.57 -9.50 -5.44
N LEU A 4 -23.31 -10.55 -5.07
CA LEU A 4 -23.92 -10.70 -3.75
C LEU A 4 -22.88 -10.87 -2.62
N ALA A 5 -21.75 -11.53 -2.91
CA ALA A 5 -20.64 -11.67 -1.95
C ALA A 5 -19.87 -10.36 -1.78
N LEU A 6 -19.71 -9.59 -2.86
CA LEU A 6 -19.07 -8.28 -2.80
C LEU A 6 -19.95 -7.26 -2.10
N ASP A 7 -21.25 -7.22 -2.39
CA ASP A 7 -22.16 -6.29 -1.74
C ASP A 7 -22.28 -6.62 -0.24
N ALA A 8 -22.18 -7.89 0.14
CA ALA A 8 -22.07 -8.31 1.54
C ALA A 8 -20.75 -7.84 2.18
N TYR A 9 -19.62 -7.94 1.47
CA TYR A 9 -18.33 -7.42 1.94
C TYR A 9 -18.36 -5.90 2.12
N ILE A 10 -18.84 -5.16 1.11
CA ILE A 10 -19.01 -3.70 1.17
C ILE A 10 -19.89 -3.33 2.37
N GLY A 11 -20.98 -4.05 2.62
CA GLY A 11 -21.90 -3.77 3.73
C GLY A 11 -21.30 -3.95 5.13
N ILE A 12 -20.20 -4.70 5.27
CA ILE A 12 -19.49 -4.88 6.55
C ILE A 12 -18.17 -4.10 6.63
N SER A 13 -17.69 -3.56 5.50
CA SER A 13 -16.49 -2.73 5.44
C SER A 13 -16.72 -1.37 6.12
N PRO A 14 -15.69 -0.75 6.71
CA PRO A 14 -15.79 0.60 7.23
C PRO A 14 -16.08 1.62 6.11
N PRO A 15 -16.68 2.78 6.46
CA PRO A 15 -17.07 3.80 5.49
C PRO A 15 -15.96 4.29 4.55
N GLY A 16 -14.69 4.20 4.96
CA GLY A 16 -13.54 4.56 4.13
C GLY A 16 -13.42 3.73 2.85
N ASP A 17 -13.74 2.43 2.91
CA ASP A 17 -13.66 1.55 1.73
C ASP A 17 -14.86 1.75 0.78
N HIS A 18 -15.96 2.36 1.24
CA HIS A 18 -17.14 2.59 0.39
C HIS A 18 -16.84 3.54 -0.78
N ARG A 19 -15.94 4.52 -0.59
CA ARG A 19 -15.51 5.41 -1.69
C ARG A 19 -14.78 4.66 -2.78
N VAL A 20 -13.90 3.73 -2.39
CA VAL A 20 -13.14 2.86 -3.30
C VAL A 20 -14.10 1.98 -4.10
N PHE A 21 -15.08 1.35 -3.44
CA PHE A 21 -16.08 0.51 -4.11
C PHE A 21 -17.13 1.29 -4.90
N GLY A 22 -17.28 2.59 -4.66
CA GLY A 22 -18.08 3.48 -5.49
C GLY A 22 -17.51 3.65 -6.90
N GLN A 23 -16.23 3.30 -7.13
CA GLN A 23 -15.60 3.35 -8.44
C GLN A 23 -15.82 2.03 -9.21
N PRO A 24 -16.55 2.02 -10.35
CA PRO A 24 -16.94 0.78 -11.01
C PRO A 24 -15.78 -0.13 -11.40
N LYS A 25 -14.68 0.45 -11.89
CA LYS A 25 -13.47 -0.28 -12.28
C LYS A 25 -12.79 -0.96 -11.09
N MET A 26 -12.82 -0.32 -9.92
CA MET A 26 -12.21 -0.86 -8.71
C MET A 26 -13.04 -2.02 -8.16
N ARG A 27 -14.38 -1.90 -8.24
CA ARG A 27 -15.33 -2.97 -7.92
C ARG A 27 -15.09 -4.21 -8.80
N GLU A 28 -14.93 -4.01 -10.12
CA GLU A 28 -14.63 -5.09 -11.08
C GLU A 28 -13.28 -5.74 -10.81
N MET A 29 -12.22 -4.94 -10.63
CA MET A 29 -10.88 -5.44 -10.32
C MET A 29 -10.88 -6.31 -9.05
N PHE A 30 -11.50 -5.81 -7.97
CA PHE A 30 -11.56 -6.54 -6.70
C PHE A 30 -12.33 -7.86 -6.81
N LEU A 31 -13.41 -7.89 -7.60
CA LEU A 31 -14.15 -9.13 -7.91
C LEU A 31 -13.28 -10.14 -8.65
N ASP A 32 -12.54 -9.68 -9.66
CA ASP A 32 -11.66 -10.54 -10.45
C ASP A 32 -10.53 -11.09 -9.58
N ASP A 33 -9.95 -10.28 -8.68
CA ASP A 33 -8.91 -10.70 -7.74
C ASP A 33 -9.40 -11.78 -6.78
N ILE A 34 -10.59 -11.63 -6.17
CA ILE A 34 -11.16 -12.67 -5.28
C ILE A 34 -11.40 -13.98 -6.03
N VAL A 35 -11.97 -13.89 -7.24
CA VAL A 35 -12.26 -15.07 -8.07
C VAL A 35 -10.96 -15.74 -8.52
N ALA A 36 -9.93 -14.97 -8.85
CA ALA A 36 -8.62 -15.50 -9.23
C ALA A 36 -7.92 -16.16 -8.04
N ALA A 37 -7.92 -15.51 -6.88
CA ALA A 37 -7.30 -15.99 -5.65
C ALA A 37 -7.90 -17.33 -5.18
N THR A 38 -9.22 -17.48 -5.24
CA THR A 38 -9.92 -18.70 -4.80
C THR A 38 -9.76 -19.89 -5.74
N ARG A 39 -9.37 -19.67 -7.01
CA ARG A 39 -9.27 -20.73 -8.03
C ARG A 39 -8.05 -21.62 -7.90
N ARG A 40 -6.99 -21.19 -7.21
CA ARG A 40 -5.70 -21.89 -7.28
C ARG A 40 -5.24 -22.51 -5.97
N GLN A 41 -5.30 -21.85 -4.81
CA GLN A 41 -4.73 -22.42 -3.58
C GLN A 41 -5.36 -21.84 -2.29
N VAL A 42 -5.97 -22.69 -1.46
CA VAL A 42 -6.48 -22.33 -0.12
C VAL A 42 -5.38 -22.18 0.95
N HIS A 43 -4.16 -22.60 0.63
CA HIS A 43 -3.03 -22.52 1.57
C HIS A 43 -2.37 -21.14 1.62
N ALA A 44 -2.61 -20.27 0.63
CA ALA A 44 -1.95 -18.96 0.55
C ALA A 44 -2.17 -18.11 1.81
N PRO A 45 -3.40 -17.94 2.35
CA PRO A 45 -3.60 -17.16 3.57
C PRO A 45 -2.90 -17.75 4.80
N LEU A 46 -2.79 -19.09 4.88
CA LEU A 46 -2.09 -19.75 5.98
C LEU A 46 -0.58 -19.50 5.88
N LEU A 47 -0.02 -19.54 4.66
CA LEU A 47 1.39 -19.24 4.43
C LEU A 47 1.69 -17.76 4.73
N ASP A 48 0.80 -16.84 4.37
CA ASP A 48 0.93 -15.42 4.70
C ASP A 48 0.94 -15.21 6.22
N ALA A 49 0.04 -15.87 6.95
CA ALA A 49 0.04 -15.82 8.42
C ALA A 49 1.35 -16.33 9.04
N VAL A 50 1.93 -17.39 8.48
CA VAL A 50 3.24 -17.90 8.90
C VAL A 50 4.36 -16.90 8.58
N LEU A 51 4.31 -16.25 7.42
CA LEU A 51 5.29 -15.25 7.01
C LEU A 51 5.25 -14.00 7.90
N PHE A 52 4.06 -13.53 8.30
CA PHE A 52 3.93 -12.40 9.21
C PHE A 52 4.57 -12.64 10.58
N ALA A 53 4.56 -13.89 11.05
CA ALA A 53 5.10 -14.27 12.36
C ALA A 53 6.58 -14.67 12.34
N ARG A 54 7.22 -14.75 11.17
CA ARG A 54 8.63 -15.11 11.05
C ARG A 54 9.52 -13.88 10.97
N HIS A 55 10.80 -14.08 11.28
CA HIS A 55 11.83 -13.08 10.99
C HIS A 55 11.98 -12.91 9.47
N TRP A 56 12.00 -11.67 8.99
CA TRP A 56 11.98 -11.35 7.56
C TRP A 56 13.36 -11.41 6.89
N GLY A 57 14.40 -11.79 7.63
CA GLY A 57 15.79 -11.79 7.17
C GLY A 57 16.49 -10.44 7.30
N PHE A 58 15.82 -9.42 7.85
CA PHE A 58 16.41 -8.14 8.18
C PHE A 58 15.68 -7.49 9.37
N GLU A 59 16.36 -6.56 10.03
CA GLU A 59 15.78 -5.72 11.08
C GLU A 59 15.26 -4.42 10.48
N LEU A 60 14.11 -3.94 10.95
CA LEU A 60 13.53 -2.66 10.51
C LEU A 60 14.47 -1.48 10.75
N ALA A 61 15.25 -1.53 11.84
CA ALA A 61 16.27 -0.54 12.16
C ALA A 61 17.41 -0.48 11.11
N GLY A 62 17.60 -1.54 10.33
CA GLY A 62 18.58 -1.60 9.24
C GLY A 62 18.13 -0.96 7.94
N VAL A 63 16.88 -0.50 7.83
CA VAL A 63 16.37 0.13 6.61
C VAL A 63 16.85 1.58 6.52
N ALA A 64 17.83 1.82 5.66
CA ALA A 64 18.51 3.11 5.52
C ALA A 64 17.94 4.04 4.43
N VAL A 65 16.96 3.59 3.66
CA VAL A 65 16.33 4.38 2.60
C VAL A 65 15.12 5.16 3.13
N PRO A 66 14.79 6.33 2.56
CA PRO A 66 13.56 7.04 2.92
C PRO A 66 12.31 6.22 2.61
N ILE A 67 11.38 6.15 3.56
CA ILE A 67 10.08 5.48 3.41
C ILE A 67 8.95 6.49 3.57
N ARG A 68 7.99 6.44 2.65
CA ARG A 68 6.69 7.09 2.78
C ARG A 68 5.64 6.02 3.04
N PHE A 69 4.91 6.15 4.14
CA PHE A 69 3.96 5.13 4.58
C PHE A 69 2.59 5.77 4.80
N TRP A 70 1.59 5.36 4.03
CA TRP A 70 0.20 5.76 4.23
C TRP A 70 -0.58 4.65 4.92
N HIS A 71 -1.43 5.03 5.88
CA HIS A 71 -2.28 4.07 6.58
C HIS A 71 -3.65 4.67 6.93
N GLY A 72 -4.71 3.92 6.72
CA GLY A 72 -6.07 4.33 7.06
C GLY A 72 -6.35 4.23 8.55
N ALA A 73 -6.89 5.28 9.16
CA ALA A 73 -7.17 5.29 10.61
C ALA A 73 -8.31 4.33 11.01
N ALA A 74 -9.16 3.94 10.06
CA ALA A 74 -10.28 3.03 10.24
C ALA A 74 -10.01 1.63 9.65
N ASP A 75 -8.75 1.29 9.35
CA ASP A 75 -8.38 -0.04 8.87
C ASP A 75 -8.68 -1.11 9.94
N HIS A 76 -9.58 -2.02 9.58
CA HIS A 76 -10.04 -3.12 10.43
C HIS A 76 -9.38 -4.46 10.07
N ILE A 77 -8.62 -4.50 8.98
CA ILE A 77 -7.87 -5.68 8.51
C ILE A 77 -6.47 -5.67 9.09
N VAL A 78 -5.79 -4.52 9.01
CA VAL A 78 -4.48 -4.28 9.63
C VAL A 78 -4.62 -3.08 10.58
N PRO A 79 -4.73 -3.30 11.90
CA PRO A 79 -4.98 -2.21 12.84
C PRO A 79 -3.91 -1.12 12.78
N LEU A 80 -4.31 0.14 12.98
CA LEU A 80 -3.44 1.32 13.03
C LEU A 80 -2.21 1.16 13.94
N ALA A 81 -2.34 0.40 15.03
CA ALA A 81 -1.23 0.07 15.92
C ALA A 81 -0.04 -0.58 15.20
N HIS A 82 -0.27 -1.38 14.15
CA HIS A 82 0.80 -1.97 13.33
C HIS A 82 1.57 -0.92 12.54
N ALA A 83 0.88 0.10 12.00
CA ALA A 83 1.54 1.19 11.29
C ALA A 83 2.45 2.00 12.23
N HIS A 84 1.95 2.32 13.43
CA HIS A 84 2.76 2.97 14.47
C HIS A 84 3.96 2.10 14.88
N HIS A 85 3.74 0.80 15.12
CA HIS A 85 4.79 -0.13 15.51
C HIS A 85 5.94 -0.18 14.49
N LEU A 86 5.62 -0.20 13.19
CA LEU A 86 6.62 -0.15 12.12
C LEU A 86 7.32 1.21 12.07
N ALA A 87 6.56 2.30 12.16
CA ALA A 87 7.11 3.65 12.06
C ALA A 87 8.09 4.00 13.20
N GLU A 88 7.87 3.46 14.40
CA GLU A 88 8.79 3.61 15.53
C GLU A 88 10.14 2.91 15.33
N ARG A 89 10.20 1.91 14.43
CA ARG A 89 11.37 1.02 14.26
C ARG A 89 12.17 1.30 12.99
N ILE A 90 11.60 2.06 12.06
CA ILE A 90 12.23 2.42 10.80
C ILE A 90 12.83 3.83 10.93
N PRO A 91 14.15 4.02 10.77
CA PRO A 91 14.80 5.30 11.05
C PRO A 91 14.33 6.47 10.16
N TYR A 92 13.98 6.20 8.91
CA TYR A 92 13.71 7.23 7.89
C TYR A 92 12.30 7.13 7.30
N VAL A 93 11.31 6.95 8.17
CA VAL A 93 9.90 6.82 7.77
C VAL A 93 9.12 8.10 8.00
N ALA A 94 8.30 8.48 7.03
CA ALA A 94 7.22 9.44 7.22
C ALA A 94 5.88 8.72 7.13
N LEU A 95 5.18 8.62 8.26
CA LEU A 95 3.87 7.98 8.38
C LEU A 95 2.77 9.03 8.20
N THR A 96 1.95 8.86 7.16
CA THR A 96 0.75 9.65 6.86
C THR A 96 -0.48 8.85 7.28
N ILE A 97 -1.13 9.27 8.36
CA ILE A 97 -2.41 8.69 8.79
C ILE A 97 -3.54 9.38 8.03
N ARG A 98 -4.40 8.58 7.39
CA ARG A 98 -5.55 9.06 6.62
C ARG A 98 -6.85 8.89 7.43
N PRO A 99 -7.43 9.98 7.98
CA PRO A 99 -8.64 9.88 8.80
C PRO A 99 -9.82 9.33 8.01
N GLY A 100 -10.57 8.41 8.61
CA GLY A 100 -11.76 7.82 8.01
C GLY A 100 -11.51 6.84 6.87
N GLU A 101 -10.27 6.70 6.39
CA GLU A 101 -9.88 5.68 5.43
C GLU A 101 -9.71 4.32 6.10
N SER A 102 -10.09 3.25 5.39
CA SER A 102 -9.90 1.86 5.81
C SER A 102 -8.80 1.21 4.97
N HIS A 103 -8.71 -0.12 4.96
CA HIS A 103 -7.64 -0.89 4.36
C HIS A 103 -7.38 -0.55 2.88
N LEU A 104 -8.44 -0.27 2.12
CA LEU A 104 -8.35 0.04 0.70
C LEU A 104 -8.22 1.54 0.43
N GLY A 105 -8.29 2.39 1.46
CA GLY A 105 -8.23 3.85 1.30
C GLY A 105 -6.91 4.37 0.72
N SER A 106 -5.85 3.56 0.72
CA SER A 106 -4.61 3.85 -0.01
C SER A 106 -4.78 3.77 -1.53
N LEU A 107 -5.73 2.98 -2.06
CA LEU A 107 -6.04 2.94 -3.49
C LEU A 107 -6.70 4.23 -3.96
N ASP A 108 -7.50 4.87 -3.11
CA ASP A 108 -8.06 6.20 -3.37
C ASP A 108 -6.98 7.30 -3.35
N ALA A 109 -5.86 7.04 -2.66
CA ALA A 109 -4.71 7.95 -2.58
C ALA A 109 -3.70 7.76 -3.72
N ALA A 110 -4.03 7.01 -4.77
CA ALA A 110 -3.07 6.63 -5.82
C ALA A 110 -2.36 7.85 -6.46
N GLU A 111 -3.08 8.93 -6.75
CA GLU A 111 -2.50 10.14 -7.35
C GLU A 111 -1.51 10.83 -6.39
N GLU A 112 -1.87 10.93 -5.11
CA GLU A 112 -1.00 11.48 -4.05
C GLU A 112 0.27 10.62 -3.87
N ILE A 113 0.11 9.30 -3.84
CA ILE A 113 1.21 8.34 -3.71
C ILE A 113 2.15 8.45 -4.92
N LEU A 114 1.61 8.43 -6.13
CA LEU A 114 2.40 8.52 -7.36
C LEU A 114 3.08 9.90 -7.48
N GLY A 115 2.40 10.99 -7.13
CA GLY A 115 3.00 12.32 -7.08
C GLY A 115 4.17 12.38 -6.09
N THR A 116 3.98 11.84 -4.88
CA THR A 116 5.04 11.76 -3.88
C THR A 116 6.22 10.91 -4.36
N LEU A 117 5.95 9.79 -5.04
CA LEU A 117 6.99 8.95 -5.62
C LEU A 117 7.77 9.68 -6.71
N LEU A 118 7.09 10.45 -7.58
CA LEU A 118 7.73 11.23 -8.64
C LEU A 118 8.63 12.33 -8.06
N ASP A 119 8.18 13.02 -7.00
CA ASP A 119 8.98 14.05 -6.32
C ASP A 119 10.24 13.48 -5.64
N LEU A 120 10.13 12.26 -5.12
CA LEU A 120 11.25 11.55 -4.51
C LEU A 120 12.16 10.87 -5.53
N TRP A 121 11.70 10.67 -6.76
CA TRP A 121 12.45 9.98 -7.79
C TRP A 121 13.59 10.87 -8.30
N PRO A 122 14.86 10.53 -8.08
CA PRO A 122 15.95 11.30 -8.64
C PRO A 122 15.89 11.15 -10.18
N VAL A 123 15.50 12.23 -10.88
CA VAL A 123 15.70 12.31 -12.32
C VAL A 123 17.20 12.21 -12.56
N PRO A 124 17.71 11.21 -13.29
CA PRO A 124 19.11 11.18 -13.67
C PRO A 124 19.39 12.48 -14.41
N ARG A 125 20.28 13.32 -13.85
CA ARG A 125 20.75 14.50 -14.58
C ARG A 125 21.40 13.96 -15.86
N PRO A 126 20.96 14.36 -17.06
CA PRO A 126 21.64 13.92 -18.28
C PRO A 126 23.13 14.25 -18.11
N ALA A 127 23.99 13.27 -18.39
CA ALA A 127 25.43 13.46 -18.27
C ALA A 127 25.80 14.75 -19.02
N ALA A 128 26.54 15.65 -18.35
CA ALA A 128 27.05 16.87 -18.97
C ALA A 128 27.64 16.49 -20.33
N THR A 129 27.14 17.11 -21.40
CA THR A 129 27.67 16.86 -22.72
C THR A 129 29.14 17.27 -22.70
N ARG A 130 30.00 16.51 -23.39
CA ARG A 130 31.47 16.70 -23.41
C ARG A 130 31.90 18.16 -23.65
N SER A 131 31.05 18.95 -24.33
CA SER A 131 31.21 20.39 -24.54
C SER A 131 31.32 21.24 -23.27
N GLU A 132 30.70 20.84 -22.16
CA GLU A 132 30.75 21.58 -20.87
C GLU A 132 32.01 21.26 -20.06
N MET A 133 32.65 20.12 -20.35
CA MET A 133 33.88 19.65 -19.68
C MET A 133 35.15 20.24 -20.28
N GLU A 134 35.11 20.67 -21.54
CA GLU A 134 36.26 21.25 -22.28
C GLU A 134 36.37 22.78 -22.10
N SER A 135 35.47 23.41 -21.33
CA SER A 135 35.47 24.87 -21.05
C SER A 135 35.91 25.22 -19.61
N ARG A 136 36.54 24.29 -18.89
CA ARG A 136 37.13 24.50 -17.55
C ARG A 136 38.61 24.13 -17.57
#